data_AF-A0A9W9B2S4-F1
#
_entry.id   AF-A0A9W9B2S4-F1
#
_cell.length_a   1.000
_cell.length_b   1.000
_cell.length_c   1.000
_cell.angle_alpha   90.00
_cell.angle_beta   90.00
_cell.angle_gamma   90.00
#
_symmetry.space_group_name_H-M   'P 1'
#
loop_
_entity.id
_entity.type
_entity.pdbx_description
1 polymer ?
#
loop_
_entity_poly.entity_id
_entity_poly.type
_entity_poly.pdbx_seq_one_letter_code
_entity_poly.pdbx_strand_id
1 'polypeptide(L)'
;MNFERSAHFVNNNLWEEGGEYLHGKALSLERAGADFIICVSNTWHRVSEAFMKDVKIPLYHIADPTAQAILDLKLHTVALLGTKATMSSDYLPNEFSSRFGINIIVPTDEEQIYIDDVIFNELAKSQFTEESRQGYLKIVDELVSRGAQGVILGCTEIPLLIEQKDRPDIPMFNTLELHARGAAERALLD
;
A
#
# COMPACT_ATOMS: atom_id res chain seq x y z
N MET A 1 -17.28 -1.81 2.43
CA MET A 1 -17.05 -0.39 2.07
C MET A 1 -17.64 -0.16 0.69
N ASN A 2 -18.23 1.01 0.39
CA ASN A 2 -18.66 1.34 -0.98
C ASN A 2 -17.47 1.97 -1.72
N PHE A 3 -17.03 1.35 -2.82
CA PHE A 3 -15.84 1.78 -3.58
C PHE A 3 -16.03 3.15 -4.23
N GLU A 4 -17.18 3.43 -4.82
CA GLU A 4 -17.49 4.71 -5.47
C GLU A 4 -17.39 5.87 -4.47
N ARG A 5 -17.92 5.67 -3.26
CA ARG A 5 -17.82 6.65 -2.17
C ARG A 5 -16.37 6.82 -1.70
N SER A 6 -15.62 5.73 -1.60
CA SER A 6 -14.19 5.76 -1.26
C SER A 6 -13.38 6.56 -2.28
N ALA A 7 -13.57 6.28 -3.57
CA ALA A 7 -12.91 6.98 -4.67
C ALA A 7 -13.28 8.46 -4.68
N HIS A 8 -14.55 8.80 -4.43
CA HIS A 8 -14.98 10.20 -4.30
C HIS A 8 -14.20 10.94 -3.22
N PHE A 9 -14.03 10.36 -2.03
CA PHE A 9 -13.28 11.02 -0.96
C PHE A 9 -11.81 11.25 -1.33
N VAL A 10 -11.14 10.23 -1.87
CA VAL A 10 -9.73 10.32 -2.27
C VAL A 10 -9.54 11.37 -3.37
N ASN A 11 -10.37 11.31 -4.42
CA ASN A 11 -10.23 12.21 -5.58
C ASN A 11 -10.54 13.68 -5.26
N ASN A 12 -11.32 13.95 -4.21
CA ASN A 12 -11.67 15.29 -3.78
C ASN A 12 -10.92 15.75 -2.53
N ASN A 13 -9.92 14.99 -2.07
CA ASN A 13 -9.14 15.27 -0.86
C ASN A 13 -9.99 15.42 0.43
N LEU A 14 -11.12 14.71 0.50
CA LEU A 14 -12.06 14.71 1.63
C LEU A 14 -11.62 13.70 2.70
N TRP A 15 -10.43 13.92 3.26
CA TRP A 15 -9.79 12.98 4.19
C TRP A 15 -10.50 12.90 5.53
N GLU A 16 -11.05 14.00 6.02
CA GLU A 16 -11.80 14.06 7.27
C GLU A 16 -13.11 13.27 7.15
N GLU A 17 -13.90 13.54 6.12
CA GLU A 17 -15.17 12.86 5.85
C GLU A 17 -14.96 11.37 5.54
N GLY A 18 -13.88 11.05 4.83
CA GLY A 18 -13.45 9.67 4.60
C GLY A 18 -13.08 8.97 5.91
N GLY A 19 -12.34 9.63 6.78
CA GLY A 19 -11.98 9.14 8.12
C GLY A 19 -13.20 8.87 8.98
N GLU A 20 -14.17 9.80 9.05
CA GLU A 20 -15.43 9.62 9.77
C GLU A 20 -16.27 8.47 9.20
N TYR A 21 -16.33 8.36 7.88
CA TYR A 21 -17.03 7.25 7.22
C TYR A 21 -16.41 5.90 7.59
N LEU A 22 -15.08 5.80 7.63
CA LEU A 22 -14.36 4.60 8.05
C LEU A 22 -14.48 4.34 9.55
N HIS A 23 -14.51 5.38 10.38
CA HIS A 23 -14.67 5.27 11.82
C HIS A 23 -15.96 4.53 12.19
N GLY A 24 -17.07 4.89 11.54
CA GLY A 24 -18.34 4.20 11.72
C GLY A 24 -18.29 2.71 11.33
N LYS A 25 -17.41 2.32 10.39
CA LYS A 25 -17.17 0.92 10.02
C LYS A 25 -16.29 0.21 11.05
N ALA A 26 -15.24 0.85 11.53
CA ALA A 26 -14.36 0.29 12.55
C ALA A 26 -15.14 -0.04 13.85
N LEU A 27 -15.96 0.90 14.34
CA LEU A 27 -16.86 0.64 15.48
C LEU A 27 -17.87 -0.48 15.20
N SER A 28 -18.30 -0.65 13.95
CA SER A 28 -19.22 -1.75 13.61
C SER A 28 -18.55 -3.11 13.68
N LEU A 29 -17.26 -3.21 13.34
CA LEU A 29 -16.48 -4.44 13.45
C LEU A 29 -16.24 -4.79 14.92
N GLU A 30 -15.88 -3.80 15.74
CA GLU A 30 -15.74 -3.98 17.19
C GLU A 30 -17.03 -4.48 17.83
N ARG A 31 -18.18 -3.83 17.54
CA ARG A 31 -19.48 -4.28 18.06
C ARG A 31 -19.88 -5.69 17.59
N ALA A 32 -19.35 -6.13 16.46
CA ALA A 32 -19.57 -7.48 15.95
C ALA A 32 -18.67 -8.53 16.61
N GLY A 33 -17.74 -8.13 17.48
CA GLY A 33 -16.85 -9.02 18.22
C GLY A 33 -15.56 -9.37 17.48
N ALA A 34 -15.11 -8.54 16.54
CA ALA A 34 -13.80 -8.74 15.92
C ALA A 34 -12.68 -8.51 16.95
N ASP A 35 -11.64 -9.34 16.94
CA ASP A 35 -10.48 -9.19 17.84
C ASP A 35 -9.49 -8.12 17.37
N PHE A 36 -9.46 -7.84 16.07
CA PHE A 36 -8.65 -6.78 15.45
C PHE A 36 -9.22 -6.37 14.09
N ILE A 37 -8.74 -5.25 13.57
CA ILE A 37 -9.15 -4.69 12.27
C ILE A 37 -7.99 -4.78 11.29
N ILE A 38 -8.30 -5.08 10.02
CA ILE A 38 -7.40 -4.86 8.89
C ILE A 38 -8.02 -3.85 7.92
N CYS A 39 -7.21 -2.89 7.48
CA CYS A 39 -7.60 -1.96 6.40
C CYS A 39 -6.93 -2.41 5.10
N VAL A 40 -7.66 -3.02 4.17
CA VAL A 40 -7.09 -3.54 2.90
C VAL A 40 -6.91 -2.44 1.85
N SER A 41 -6.23 -1.35 2.21
CA SER A 41 -5.94 -0.21 1.34
C SER A 41 -4.73 0.56 1.85
N ASN A 42 -3.69 0.71 1.04
CA ASN A 42 -2.52 1.52 1.40
C ASN A 42 -2.91 2.99 1.64
N THR A 43 -3.78 3.55 0.80
CA THR A 43 -4.25 4.94 0.87
C THR A 43 -4.94 5.28 2.19
N TRP A 44 -5.87 4.43 2.65
CA TRP A 44 -6.71 4.77 3.80
C TRP A 44 -5.99 4.75 5.14
N HIS A 45 -4.82 4.10 5.22
CA HIS A 45 -4.00 4.17 6.43
C HIS A 45 -3.60 5.60 6.79
N ARG A 46 -3.54 6.52 5.82
CA ARG A 46 -3.31 7.96 6.05
C ARG A 46 -4.19 8.56 7.14
N VAL A 47 -5.40 8.06 7.31
CA VAL A 47 -6.37 8.51 8.31
C VAL A 47 -6.67 7.42 9.35
N SER A 48 -5.72 6.51 9.57
CA SER A 48 -5.85 5.41 10.54
C SER A 48 -6.09 5.89 11.96
N GLU A 49 -5.40 6.94 12.40
CA GLU A 49 -5.66 7.57 13.70
C GLU A 49 -7.11 8.06 13.81
N ALA A 50 -7.63 8.68 12.74
CA ALA A 50 -8.98 9.22 12.73
C ALA A 50 -10.03 8.10 12.77
N PHE A 51 -9.89 7.04 11.96
CA PHE A 51 -10.89 5.96 11.94
C PHE A 51 -10.78 5.00 13.12
N MET A 52 -9.60 4.88 13.74
CA MET A 52 -9.39 4.08 14.95
C MET A 52 -9.67 4.85 16.25
N LYS A 53 -9.96 6.15 16.18
CA LYS A 53 -10.36 6.93 17.34
C LYS A 53 -11.45 6.21 18.13
N ASP A 54 -11.30 6.10 19.45
CA ASP A 54 -12.23 5.42 20.36
C ASP A 54 -12.47 3.92 20.15
N VAL A 55 -12.00 3.31 19.06
CA VAL A 55 -11.99 1.86 18.83
C VAL A 55 -10.97 1.22 19.76
N LYS A 56 -11.35 0.14 20.45
CA LYS A 56 -10.57 -0.53 21.49
C LYS A 56 -9.78 -1.72 20.99
N ILE A 57 -10.21 -2.32 19.89
CA ILE A 57 -9.49 -3.41 19.23
C ILE A 57 -8.37 -2.86 18.34
N PRO A 58 -7.22 -3.56 18.22
CA PRO A 58 -6.08 -3.06 17.46
C PRO A 58 -6.33 -3.03 15.95
N LEU A 59 -5.68 -2.08 15.28
CA LEU A 59 -5.48 -2.12 13.82
C LEU A 59 -4.20 -2.90 13.53
N TYR A 60 -4.30 -3.94 12.71
CA TYR A 60 -3.13 -4.56 12.10
C TYR A 60 -2.76 -3.77 10.84
N HIS A 61 -1.77 -2.88 10.98
CA HIS A 61 -1.42 -1.86 9.99
C HIS A 61 -0.67 -2.49 8.81
N ILE A 62 -0.99 -2.10 7.56
CA ILE A 62 -0.39 -2.70 6.34
C ILE A 62 1.14 -2.56 6.25
N ALA A 63 1.67 -1.48 6.83
CA ALA A 63 3.11 -1.25 6.90
C ALA A 63 3.83 -2.28 7.79
N ASP A 64 3.16 -2.89 8.78
CA ASP A 64 3.82 -3.77 9.75
C ASP A 64 4.38 -5.05 9.10
N PRO A 65 3.58 -5.88 8.42
CA PRO A 65 4.12 -7.07 7.74
C PRO A 65 5.02 -6.70 6.57
N THR A 66 4.79 -5.54 5.94
CA THR A 66 5.63 -5.06 4.84
C THR A 66 7.02 -4.70 5.34
N ALA A 67 7.11 -3.91 6.42
CA ALA A 67 8.36 -3.52 7.04
C ALA A 67 9.11 -4.73 7.59
N GLN A 68 8.40 -5.68 8.22
CA GLN A 68 9.02 -6.91 8.70
C GLN A 68 9.68 -7.68 7.55
N ALA A 69 8.97 -7.87 6.43
CA ALA A 69 9.53 -8.56 5.26
C ALA A 69 10.77 -7.84 4.67
N ILE A 70 10.78 -6.51 4.69
CA ILE A 70 11.93 -5.70 4.25
C ILE A 70 13.12 -5.89 5.20
N LEU A 71 12.88 -5.83 6.51
CA LEU A 71 13.92 -5.93 7.55
C LEU A 71 14.49 -7.36 7.67
N ASP A 72 13.70 -8.39 7.40
CA ASP A 72 14.17 -9.79 7.35
C ASP A 72 15.24 -9.99 6.28
N LEU A 73 15.15 -9.22 5.18
CA LEU A 73 16.17 -9.16 4.12
C LEU A 73 17.28 -8.15 4.41
N LYS A 74 17.27 -7.51 5.58
CA LYS A 74 18.25 -6.50 6.03
C LYS A 74 18.36 -5.31 5.07
N LEU A 75 17.23 -4.94 4.45
CA LEU A 75 17.15 -3.78 3.57
C LEU A 75 16.72 -2.55 4.38
N HIS A 76 17.21 -1.39 3.97
CA HIS A 76 16.91 -0.12 4.64
C HIS A 76 16.42 0.96 3.69
N THR A 77 16.54 0.75 2.38
CA THR A 77 16.02 1.67 1.36
C THR A 77 15.26 0.88 0.31
N VAL A 78 13.97 1.16 0.13
CA VAL A 78 13.12 0.51 -0.89
C VAL A 78 12.31 1.53 -1.66
N ALA A 79 11.87 1.16 -2.86
CA ALA A 79 10.97 1.97 -3.65
C ALA A 79 9.51 1.74 -3.28
N LEU A 80 8.62 2.69 -3.57
CA LEU A 80 7.17 2.53 -3.42
C LEU A 80 6.47 2.80 -4.76
N LEU A 81 5.76 1.79 -5.26
CA LEU A 81 4.84 1.93 -6.40
C LEU A 81 3.40 1.85 -5.88
N GLY A 82 2.51 2.70 -6.39
CA GLY A 82 1.11 2.72 -5.98
C GLY A 82 0.34 3.75 -6.79
N THR A 83 -0.85 4.14 -6.34
CA THR A 83 -1.53 5.31 -6.92
C THR A 83 -0.72 6.57 -6.67
N LYS A 84 -0.89 7.61 -7.50
CA LYS A 84 -0.27 8.91 -7.27
C LYS A 84 -0.61 9.47 -5.90
N ALA A 85 -1.85 9.31 -5.43
CA ALA A 85 -2.25 9.72 -4.07
C ALA A 85 -1.44 9.03 -2.96
N THR A 86 -0.96 7.81 -3.21
CA THR A 86 -0.10 7.06 -2.27
C THR A 86 1.36 7.50 -2.38
N MET A 87 1.87 7.64 -3.61
CA MET A 87 3.29 7.97 -3.86
C MET A 87 3.63 9.44 -3.60
N SER A 88 2.69 10.36 -3.84
CA SER A 88 2.89 11.80 -3.65
C SER A 88 2.58 12.27 -2.22
N SER A 89 2.18 11.35 -1.33
CA SER A 89 1.93 11.65 0.07
C SER A 89 3.13 11.28 0.90
N ASP A 90 3.54 12.19 1.79
CA ASP A 90 4.60 11.90 2.76
C ASP A 90 4.16 10.90 3.84
N TYR A 91 2.86 10.55 3.93
CA TYR A 91 2.33 9.69 5.00
C TYR A 91 3.03 8.32 5.03
N LEU A 92 2.94 7.55 3.94
CA LEU A 92 3.46 6.18 3.95
C LEU A 92 5.00 6.15 4.05
N PRO A 93 5.75 7.02 3.34
CA PRO A 93 7.18 7.22 3.60
C PRO A 93 7.52 7.58 5.05
N ASN A 94 6.76 8.47 5.68
CA ASN A 94 6.97 8.85 7.09
C ASN A 94 6.65 7.69 8.04
N GLU A 95 5.61 6.90 7.77
CA GLU A 95 5.30 5.69 8.54
C GLU A 95 6.47 4.69 8.51
N PHE A 96 7.01 4.40 7.32
CA PHE A 96 8.14 3.48 7.18
C PHE A 96 9.42 4.00 7.86
N SER A 97 9.73 5.28 7.67
CA SER A 97 10.95 5.88 8.20
C SER A 97 10.89 6.05 9.72
N SER A 98 9.80 6.60 10.27
CA SER A 98 9.69 6.90 11.69
C SER A 98 9.55 5.65 12.57
N ARG A 99 8.85 4.62 12.10
CA ARG A 99 8.55 3.42 12.90
C ARG A 99 9.56 2.29 12.69
N PHE A 100 10.17 2.21 11.51
CA PHE A 100 11.00 1.07 11.13
C PHE A 100 12.41 1.46 10.65
N GLY A 101 12.71 2.76 10.49
CA GLY A 101 13.99 3.21 9.95
C GLY A 101 14.20 2.84 8.48
N ILE A 102 13.12 2.64 7.72
CA ILE A 102 13.17 2.30 6.30
C ILE A 102 12.97 3.57 5.48
N ASN A 103 13.94 3.90 4.63
CA ASN A 103 13.85 4.99 3.68
C ASN A 103 13.04 4.56 2.44
N ILE A 104 12.11 5.40 2.00
CA ILE A 104 11.28 5.16 0.82
C ILE A 104 11.71 6.09 -0.31
N ILE A 105 12.04 5.52 -1.47
CA ILE A 105 12.22 6.25 -2.72
C ILE A 105 10.91 6.18 -3.51
N VAL A 106 10.44 7.32 -3.98
CA VAL A 106 9.25 7.38 -4.85
C VAL A 106 9.66 7.69 -6.30
N PRO A 107 8.86 7.27 -7.29
CA PRO A 107 9.06 7.65 -8.68
C PRO A 107 9.03 9.17 -8.88
N THR A 108 9.58 9.65 -9.98
CA THR A 108 9.46 11.07 -10.37
C THR A 108 8.01 11.43 -10.67
N ASP A 109 7.66 12.73 -10.69
CA ASP A 109 6.27 13.15 -10.95
C ASP A 109 5.72 12.60 -12.28
N GLU A 110 6.56 12.53 -13.32
CA GLU A 110 6.22 11.97 -14.63
C GLU A 110 5.95 10.46 -14.56
N GLU A 111 6.82 9.72 -13.85
CA GLU A 111 6.65 8.29 -13.61
C GLU A 111 5.39 8.00 -12.76
N GLN A 112 5.11 8.84 -11.75
CA GLN A 112 3.91 8.70 -10.93
C GLN A 112 2.63 8.92 -11.74
N ILE A 113 2.62 9.89 -12.65
CA ILE A 113 1.49 10.12 -13.57
C ILE A 113 1.29 8.90 -14.47
N TYR A 114 2.36 8.35 -15.03
CA TYR A 114 2.30 7.14 -15.86
C TYR A 114 1.74 5.94 -15.08
N ILE A 115 2.28 5.67 -13.89
CA ILE A 115 1.84 4.56 -13.04
C ILE A 115 0.35 4.68 -12.71
N ASP A 116 -0.11 5.88 -12.33
CA ASP A 116 -1.50 6.16 -11.98
C ASP A 116 -2.43 5.99 -13.18
N ASP A 117 -2.01 6.47 -14.36
CA ASP A 117 -2.76 6.29 -15.61
C ASP A 117 -2.94 4.81 -15.94
N VAL A 118 -1.87 4.02 -15.89
CA VAL A 118 -1.92 2.56 -16.10
C VAL A 118 -2.85 1.89 -15.08
N ILE A 119 -2.77 2.25 -13.79
CA ILE A 119 -3.65 1.69 -12.75
C ILE A 119 -5.12 1.90 -13.11
N PHE A 120 -5.53 3.13 -13.44
CA PHE A 120 -6.94 3.45 -13.63
C PHE A 120 -7.47 3.13 -15.04
N ASN A 121 -6.64 3.29 -16.07
CA ASN A 121 -7.06 3.09 -17.44
C ASN A 121 -6.93 1.64 -17.92
N GLU A 122 -6.02 0.87 -17.33
CA GLU A 122 -5.79 -0.54 -17.70
C GLU A 122 -6.09 -1.49 -16.55
N LEU A 123 -5.35 -1.42 -15.43
CA LEU A 123 -5.37 -2.47 -14.41
C LEU A 123 -6.73 -2.60 -13.71
N ALA A 124 -7.35 -1.46 -13.37
CA ALA A 124 -8.70 -1.39 -12.79
C ALA A 124 -9.78 -1.93 -13.74
N LYS A 125 -9.47 -2.06 -15.04
CA LYS A 125 -10.33 -2.65 -16.08
C LYS A 125 -9.88 -4.07 -16.45
N SER A 126 -9.01 -4.68 -15.64
CA SER A 126 -8.44 -6.01 -15.85
C SER A 126 -7.67 -6.16 -17.18
N GLN A 127 -7.05 -5.08 -17.64
CA GLN A 127 -6.17 -5.09 -18.81
C GLN A 127 -4.71 -5.09 -18.33
N PHE A 128 -3.95 -6.10 -18.72
CA PHE A 128 -2.56 -6.28 -18.33
C PHE A 128 -1.71 -6.41 -19.59
N THR A 129 -1.17 -5.29 -20.06
CA THR A 129 -0.44 -5.24 -21.33
C THR A 129 1.06 -5.46 -21.10
N GLU A 130 1.72 -6.03 -22.11
CA GLU A 130 3.19 -6.17 -22.08
C GLU A 130 3.88 -4.80 -22.11
N GLU A 131 3.29 -3.82 -22.80
CA GLU A 131 3.78 -2.44 -22.82
C GLU A 131 3.80 -1.83 -21.41
N SER A 132 2.69 -1.92 -20.68
CA SER A 132 2.61 -1.46 -19.29
C SER A 132 3.55 -2.23 -18.36
N ARG A 133 3.68 -3.55 -18.55
CA ARG A 133 4.66 -4.36 -17.80
C ARG A 133 6.07 -3.82 -18.00
N GLN A 134 6.49 -3.61 -19.25
CA GLN A 134 7.84 -3.12 -19.55
C GLN A 134 8.06 -1.70 -19.02
N GLY A 135 7.04 -0.83 -19.09
CA GLY A 135 7.11 0.51 -18.49
C GLY A 135 7.31 0.46 -16.97
N TYR A 136 6.57 -0.39 -16.26
CA TYR A 136 6.76 -0.60 -14.82
C TYR A 136 8.15 -1.13 -14.50
N LEU A 137 8.63 -2.15 -15.23
CA LEU A 137 9.94 -2.74 -14.98
C LEU A 137 11.08 -1.74 -15.24
N LYS A 138 10.93 -0.87 -16.25
CA LYS A 138 11.88 0.22 -16.50
C LYS A 138 11.94 1.19 -15.31
N ILE A 139 10.78 1.58 -14.77
CA ILE A 139 10.71 2.46 -13.60
C ILE A 139 11.34 1.79 -12.37
N VAL A 140 11.13 0.48 -12.18
CA VAL A 140 11.79 -0.31 -11.13
C VAL A 140 13.31 -0.25 -11.29
N ASP A 141 13.83 -0.49 -12.50
CA ASP A 141 15.28 -0.46 -12.76
C ASP A 141 15.87 0.95 -12.50
N GLU A 142 15.15 2.01 -12.89
CA GLU A 142 15.53 3.40 -12.62
C GLU A 142 15.53 3.72 -11.11
N LEU A 143 14.56 3.22 -10.35
CA LEU A 143 14.54 3.36 -8.88
C LEU A 143 15.68 2.61 -8.21
N VAL A 144 16.04 1.42 -8.70
CA VAL A 144 17.20 0.68 -8.21
C VAL A 144 18.50 1.43 -8.50
N SER A 145 18.62 2.04 -9.68
CA SER A 145 19.77 2.90 -10.00
C SER A 145 19.90 4.12 -9.06
N ARG A 146 18.78 4.55 -8.47
CA ARG A 146 18.71 5.62 -7.45
C ARG A 146 18.95 5.13 -6.02
N GLY A 147 19.22 3.83 -5.82
CA GLY A 147 19.57 3.24 -4.54
C GLY A 147 18.47 2.43 -3.85
N ALA A 148 17.33 2.19 -4.52
CA ALA A 148 16.33 1.26 -3.99
C ALA A 148 16.91 -0.17 -3.99
N GLN A 149 16.76 -0.88 -2.87
CA GLN A 149 17.23 -2.26 -2.70
C GLN A 149 16.12 -3.28 -2.91
N GLY A 150 14.90 -2.82 -3.15
CA GLY A 150 13.68 -3.59 -3.38
C GLY A 150 12.52 -2.63 -3.66
N VAL A 151 11.33 -3.15 -3.95
CA VAL A 151 10.17 -2.36 -4.34
C VAL A 151 8.90 -2.83 -3.64
N ILE A 152 8.18 -1.90 -3.02
CA ILE A 152 6.86 -2.12 -2.44
C ILE A 152 5.82 -1.99 -3.55
N LEU A 153 4.99 -3.02 -3.72
CA LEU A 153 3.83 -3.03 -4.60
C LEU A 153 2.61 -2.59 -3.80
N GLY A 154 2.43 -1.27 -3.68
CA GLY A 154 1.45 -0.58 -2.83
C GLY A 154 0.08 -0.38 -3.47
N CYS A 155 -0.29 -1.20 -4.45
CA CYS A 155 -1.64 -1.24 -5.02
C CYS A 155 -1.97 -2.70 -5.34
N THR A 156 -3.23 -3.10 -5.12
CA THR A 156 -3.68 -4.50 -5.19
C THR A 156 -3.55 -5.10 -6.59
N GLU A 157 -3.53 -4.26 -7.62
CA GLU A 157 -3.48 -4.64 -9.02
C GLU A 157 -2.05 -4.72 -9.58
N ILE A 158 -1.08 -4.00 -8.99
CA ILE A 158 0.32 -4.01 -9.45
C ILE A 158 0.92 -5.42 -9.45
N PRO A 159 0.71 -6.27 -8.41
CA PRO A 159 1.21 -7.65 -8.42
C PRO A 159 0.62 -8.54 -9.53
N LEU A 160 -0.45 -8.11 -10.20
CA LEU A 160 -1.00 -8.80 -11.38
C LEU A 160 -0.29 -8.37 -12.67
N LEU A 161 0.32 -7.18 -12.68
CA LEU A 161 1.08 -6.64 -13.81
C LEU A 161 2.56 -7.02 -13.74
N ILE A 162 3.21 -6.95 -12.58
CA ILE A 162 4.62 -7.31 -12.39
C ILE A 162 4.79 -8.25 -11.21
N GLU A 163 5.72 -9.20 -11.33
CA GLU A 163 5.96 -10.25 -10.34
C GLU A 163 7.46 -10.43 -10.08
N GLN A 164 7.81 -11.11 -8.97
CA GLN A 164 9.19 -11.38 -8.59
C GLN A 164 10.04 -12.05 -9.70
N LYS A 165 9.41 -12.86 -10.56
CA LYS A 165 10.08 -13.52 -11.70
C LYS A 165 10.59 -12.55 -12.77
N ASP A 166 10.01 -11.36 -12.86
CA ASP A 166 10.40 -10.37 -13.87
C ASP A 166 11.75 -9.71 -13.53
N ARG A 167 12.07 -9.63 -12.23
CA ARG A 167 13.38 -9.19 -11.70
C ARG A 167 13.75 -10.04 -10.48
N PRO A 168 14.33 -11.23 -10.65
CA PRO A 168 14.66 -12.14 -9.55
C PRO A 168 15.60 -11.55 -8.49
N ASP A 169 16.46 -10.61 -8.90
CA ASP A 169 17.45 -9.97 -8.04
C ASP A 169 16.94 -8.73 -7.30
N ILE A 170 15.70 -8.29 -7.57
CA ILE A 170 15.08 -7.11 -6.95
C ILE A 170 13.88 -7.58 -6.13
N PRO A 171 13.97 -7.65 -4.79
CA PRO A 171 12.87 -8.07 -3.94
C PRO A 171 11.62 -7.20 -4.16
N MET A 172 10.48 -7.85 -4.41
CA MET A 172 9.18 -7.20 -4.57
C MET A 172 8.26 -7.52 -3.38
N PHE A 173 7.81 -6.50 -2.67
CA PHE A 173 6.97 -6.63 -1.48
C PHE A 173 5.51 -6.36 -1.82
N ASN A 174 4.76 -7.42 -2.07
CA ASN A 174 3.31 -7.35 -2.31
C ASN A 174 2.58 -7.05 -0.99
N THR A 175 2.12 -5.80 -0.80
CA THR A 175 1.51 -5.41 0.48
C THR A 175 0.20 -6.12 0.75
N LEU A 176 -0.57 -6.46 -0.29
CA LEU A 176 -1.81 -7.22 -0.15
C LEU A 176 -1.56 -8.62 0.40
N GLU A 177 -0.63 -9.35 -0.21
CA GLU A 177 -0.30 -10.72 0.19
C GLU A 177 0.32 -10.74 1.59
N LEU A 178 1.28 -9.86 1.86
CA LEU A 178 1.94 -9.73 3.16
C LEU A 178 0.92 -9.39 4.26
N HIS A 179 0.00 -8.48 3.99
CA HIS A 179 -1.04 -8.08 4.94
C HIS A 179 -2.05 -9.19 5.21
N ALA A 180 -2.53 -9.86 4.15
CA ALA A 180 -3.47 -10.97 4.29
C ALA A 180 -2.84 -12.16 5.04
N ARG A 181 -1.60 -12.54 4.69
CA ARG A 181 -0.88 -13.63 5.36
C ARG A 181 -0.60 -13.29 6.81
N GLY A 182 -0.05 -12.10 7.08
CA GLY A 182 0.25 -11.67 8.45
C GLY A 182 -1.00 -11.55 9.33
N ALA A 183 -2.14 -11.13 8.76
CA ALA A 183 -3.42 -11.10 9.46
C ALA A 183 -3.93 -12.52 9.78
N ALA A 184 -3.82 -13.46 8.83
CA ALA A 184 -4.20 -14.85 9.06
C ALA A 184 -3.31 -15.51 10.12
N GLU A 185 -2.00 -15.29 10.07
CA GLU A 185 -1.06 -15.77 11.09
C GLU A 185 -1.38 -15.19 12.46
N ARG A 186 -1.66 -13.88 12.55
CA ARG A 186 -2.07 -13.23 13.80
C ARG A 186 -3.33 -13.84 14.38
N ALA A 187 -4.34 -14.12 13.55
CA ALA A 187 -5.59 -14.72 13.99
C ALA A 187 -5.45 -16.18 14.49
N LEU A 188 -4.32 -16.84 14.20
CA LEU A 188 -4.02 -18.19 14.68
C LEU A 188 -3.17 -18.22 15.96
N LEU A 189 -2.70 -17.06 16.43
CA LEU A 189 -1.90 -16.94 17.66
C LEU A 189 -2.77 -16.80 18.93
N ASP A 190 -4.10 -16.77 18.77
CA ASP A 190 -5.10 -16.78 19.84
C ASP A 190 -5.51 -18.20 20.27
#